data_AF-A0A6J8F1K7-F1
#
_entry.id   AF-A0A6J8F1K7-F1
#
_cell.length_a   1.000
_cell.length_b   1.000
_cell.length_c   1.000
_cell.angle_alpha   90.00
_cell.angle_beta   90.00
_cell.angle_gamma   90.00
#
_symmetry.space_group_name_H-M   'P 1'
#
loop_
_entity.id
_entity.type
_entity.pdbx_description
1 polymer ?
#
loop_
_entity_poly.entity_id
_entity_poly.type
_entity_poly.pdbx_seq_one_letter_code
_entity_poly.pdbx_strand_id
1 'polypeptide(L)'
;MLSSVLPPVEKIPVGQHPYIIRLLKGVLNSRPPRVKLLPEWNLDKILEMLQKKPFEPMKKAELKFITWKTVFLIAITTFSSDLQALRLGDGNISVHSRGVYFIREELSKQDRPGHFGAKIFVPAFDAEKLLDPKRALTYYLKSTDNFRGENRQDSKLFLAISNPHNPISSQTISSWIVSTIQMAYNDKKKSVKAHSTRAIGPSWALYKGASMKNIMEAADWSRESTITKFYLRHIDPHVLSK
;
A
#
# COMPACT_ATOMS: atom_id res chain seq x y z
N MET A 1 -7.68 -8.08 -29.60
CA MET A 1 -8.25 -6.83 -30.16
C MET A 1 -9.25 -7.22 -31.25
N LEU A 2 -10.32 -6.47 -31.52
CA LEU A 2 -11.30 -6.86 -32.56
C LEU A 2 -10.64 -7.12 -33.93
N SER A 3 -9.64 -6.31 -34.29
CA SER A 3 -8.83 -6.45 -35.51
C SER A 3 -7.87 -7.65 -35.52
N SER A 4 -7.65 -8.34 -34.39
CA SER A 4 -6.79 -9.53 -34.33
C SER A 4 -7.58 -10.83 -34.51
N VAL A 5 -8.92 -10.74 -34.60
CA VAL A 5 -9.82 -11.91 -34.66
C VAL A 5 -10.76 -11.81 -35.87
N LEU A 6 -11.07 -10.60 -36.32
CA LEU A 6 -12.00 -10.35 -37.43
C LEU A 6 -11.26 -9.85 -38.67
N PRO A 7 -11.64 -10.31 -39.88
CA PRO A 7 -11.06 -9.82 -41.12
C PRO A 7 -11.43 -8.34 -41.34
N PRO A 8 -10.61 -7.57 -42.09
CA PRO A 8 -10.91 -6.18 -42.43
C PRO A 8 -12.26 -6.04 -43.15
N VAL A 9 -12.98 -4.98 -42.85
CA VAL A 9 -14.23 -4.60 -43.54
C VAL A 9 -13.93 -3.35 -44.35
N GLU A 10 -14.28 -3.35 -45.63
CA GLU A 10 -13.96 -2.25 -46.56
C GLU A 10 -12.46 -1.91 -46.62
N LYS A 11 -11.60 -2.93 -46.52
CA LYS A 11 -10.13 -2.80 -46.41
C LYS A 11 -9.65 -2.04 -45.16
N ILE A 12 -10.54 -1.72 -44.22
CA ILE A 12 -10.22 -1.09 -42.94
C ILE A 12 -10.23 -2.16 -41.84
N PRO A 13 -9.21 -2.24 -40.97
CA PRO A 13 -9.25 -3.12 -39.80
C PRO A 13 -10.47 -2.81 -38.94
N VAL A 14 -11.21 -3.84 -38.49
CA VAL A 14 -12.51 -3.66 -37.79
C VAL A 14 -12.45 -2.70 -36.60
N GLY A 15 -11.38 -2.74 -35.80
CA GLY A 15 -11.17 -1.85 -34.66
C GLY A 15 -10.92 -0.37 -35.02
N GLN A 16 -10.68 -0.05 -36.29
CA GLN A 16 -10.47 1.29 -36.81
C GLN A 16 -11.67 1.81 -37.61
N HIS A 17 -12.68 0.99 -37.85
CA HIS A 17 -13.85 1.37 -38.64
C HIS A 17 -14.67 2.49 -37.93
N PRO A 18 -15.03 3.60 -38.62
CA PRO A 18 -15.69 4.76 -37.99
C PRO A 18 -16.97 4.42 -37.22
N TYR A 19 -17.85 3.57 -37.78
CA TYR A 19 -19.07 3.12 -37.11
C TYR A 19 -18.80 2.28 -35.86
N ILE A 20 -17.77 1.42 -35.87
CA ILE A 20 -17.39 0.62 -34.71
C ILE A 20 -16.86 1.52 -33.59
N ILE A 21 -15.98 2.47 -33.93
CA ILE A 21 -15.50 3.47 -32.96
C ILE A 21 -16.66 4.27 -32.37
N ARG A 22 -17.60 4.73 -33.20
CA ARG A 22 -18.77 5.51 -32.76
C ARG A 22 -19.72 4.68 -31.90
N LEU A 23 -19.95 3.42 -32.24
CA LEU A 23 -20.70 2.46 -31.42
C LEU A 23 -20.03 2.24 -30.07
N LEU A 24 -18.72 1.95 -30.03
CA LEU A 24 -17.98 1.73 -28.78
C LEU A 24 -17.95 2.99 -27.90
N LYS A 25 -17.83 4.18 -28.49
CA LYS A 25 -18.01 5.45 -27.77
C LYS A 25 -19.43 5.59 -27.21
N GLY A 26 -20.45 5.21 -27.97
CA GLY A 26 -21.84 5.17 -27.51
C GLY A 26 -22.04 4.21 -26.34
N VAL A 27 -21.49 3.00 -26.41
CA VAL A 27 -21.52 2.02 -25.32
C VAL A 27 -20.81 2.56 -24.08
N LEU A 28 -19.64 3.17 -24.24
CA LEU A 28 -18.90 3.79 -23.14
C LEU A 28 -19.70 4.91 -22.47
N ASN A 29 -20.35 5.78 -23.25
CA ASN A 29 -21.16 6.88 -22.72
C ASN A 29 -22.44 6.39 -22.04
N SER A 30 -23.10 5.37 -22.59
CA SER A 30 -24.30 4.77 -22.01
C SER A 30 -24.00 3.92 -20.77
N ARG A 31 -22.81 3.36 -20.67
CA ARG A 31 -22.35 2.52 -19.56
C ARG A 31 -20.94 2.92 -19.13
N PRO A 32 -20.75 4.12 -18.56
CA PRO A 32 -19.45 4.54 -18.09
C PRO A 32 -18.97 3.58 -17.00
N PRO A 33 -17.68 3.18 -16.99
CA PRO A 33 -17.13 2.35 -15.93
C PRO A 33 -17.34 3.03 -14.57
N ARG A 34 -18.14 2.42 -13.70
CA ARG A 34 -18.33 2.91 -12.33
C ARG A 34 -17.08 2.58 -11.52
N VAL A 35 -16.24 3.57 -11.28
CA VAL A 35 -15.11 3.44 -10.36
C VAL A 35 -15.63 3.56 -8.94
N LYS A 36 -15.51 2.49 -8.13
CA LYS A 36 -15.73 2.59 -6.68
C LYS A 36 -14.65 3.48 -6.09
N LEU A 37 -15.04 4.67 -5.60
CA LEU A 37 -14.11 5.69 -5.09
C LEU A 37 -13.65 5.41 -3.66
N LEU A 38 -14.52 4.79 -2.86
CA LEU A 38 -14.22 4.38 -1.50
C LEU A 38 -14.22 2.86 -1.39
N PRO A 39 -13.26 2.28 -0.66
CA PRO A 39 -13.31 0.87 -0.34
C PRO A 39 -14.47 0.58 0.62
N GLU A 40 -14.94 -0.66 0.59
CA GLU A 40 -16.09 -1.10 1.38
C GLU A 40 -15.77 -1.37 2.86
N TRP A 41 -14.55 -1.01 3.29
CA TRP A 41 -14.03 -1.24 4.63
C TRP A 41 -13.65 0.07 5.31
N ASN A 42 -13.92 0.14 6.61
CA ASN A 42 -13.61 1.24 7.52
C ASN A 42 -12.23 1.00 8.19
N LEU A 43 -11.34 2.01 8.12
CA LEU A 43 -10.00 1.97 8.69
C LEU A 43 -10.00 1.99 10.22
N ASP A 44 -10.83 2.81 10.86
CA ASP A 44 -10.90 2.93 12.32
C ASP A 44 -11.22 1.57 12.96
N LYS A 45 -12.11 0.79 12.33
CA LYS A 45 -12.42 -0.58 12.78
C LYS A 45 -11.20 -1.50 12.79
N ILE A 46 -10.33 -1.38 11.79
CA ILE A 46 -9.12 -2.19 11.68
C ILE A 46 -8.10 -1.72 12.72
N LEU A 47 -7.91 -0.41 12.87
CA LEU A 47 -7.02 0.15 13.88
C LEU A 47 -7.47 -0.27 15.29
N GLU A 48 -8.76 -0.26 15.58
CA GLU A 48 -9.30 -0.75 16.85
C GLU A 48 -9.02 -2.25 17.06
N MET A 49 -9.20 -3.08 16.03
CA MET A 49 -8.88 -4.51 16.08
C MET A 49 -7.39 -4.74 16.35
N LEU A 50 -6.50 -4.00 15.68
CA LEU A 50 -5.04 -4.14 15.83
C LEU A 50 -4.54 -3.84 17.24
N GLN A 51 -5.33 -3.13 18.06
CA GLN A 51 -5.00 -2.81 19.45
C GLN A 51 -5.42 -3.90 20.44
N LYS A 52 -6.13 -4.94 19.98
CA LYS A 52 -6.69 -6.01 20.81
C LYS A 52 -6.01 -7.36 20.52
N LYS A 53 -6.39 -8.39 21.27
CA LYS A 53 -6.02 -9.79 20.94
C LYS A 53 -6.56 -10.13 19.53
N PRO A 54 -5.82 -10.89 18.70
CA PRO A 54 -4.55 -11.57 18.98
C PRO A 54 -3.28 -10.75 18.66
N PHE A 55 -3.43 -9.49 18.26
CA PHE A 55 -2.30 -8.63 17.87
C PHE A 55 -1.51 -8.08 19.07
N GLU A 56 -2.19 -7.90 20.20
CA GLU A 56 -1.61 -7.40 21.45
C GLU A 56 -1.84 -8.38 22.62
N PRO A 57 -0.87 -8.52 23.55
CA PRO A 57 0.45 -7.87 23.55
C PRO A 57 1.42 -8.48 22.53
N MET A 58 2.10 -7.65 21.73
CA MET A 58 3.00 -8.14 20.67
C MET A 58 4.11 -9.10 21.16
N LYS A 59 4.52 -8.99 22.43
CA LYS A 59 5.50 -9.92 23.05
C LYS A 59 5.04 -11.38 23.07
N LYS A 60 3.73 -11.64 23.09
CA LYS A 60 3.12 -12.98 23.19
C LYS A 60 2.33 -13.35 21.93
N ALA A 61 2.20 -12.43 20.97
CA ALA A 61 1.46 -12.67 19.75
C ALA A 61 2.23 -13.63 18.84
N GLU A 62 1.51 -14.45 18.07
CA GLU A 62 2.12 -15.29 17.06
C GLU A 62 2.77 -14.45 15.95
N LEU A 63 3.83 -14.99 15.34
CA LEU A 63 4.54 -14.33 14.23
C LEU A 63 3.59 -13.85 13.13
N LYS A 64 2.54 -14.63 12.84
CA LYS A 64 1.49 -14.27 11.87
C LYS A 64 0.86 -12.91 12.18
N PHE A 65 0.39 -12.69 13.41
CA PHE A 65 -0.30 -11.46 13.80
C PHE A 65 0.67 -10.28 13.90
N ILE A 66 1.89 -10.53 14.40
CA ILE A 66 2.96 -9.52 14.41
C ILE A 66 3.25 -9.05 12.98
N THR A 67 3.39 -9.99 12.04
CA THR A 67 3.66 -9.72 10.62
C THR A 67 2.52 -8.93 9.99
N TRP A 68 1.27 -9.40 10.13
CA TRP A 68 0.10 -8.74 9.56
C TRP A 68 -0.07 -7.32 10.07
N LYS A 69 0.06 -7.10 11.38
CA LYS A 69 0.02 -5.78 12.00
C LYS A 69 1.10 -4.85 11.46
N THR A 70 2.34 -5.34 11.41
CA THR A 70 3.49 -4.56 10.94
C THR A 70 3.34 -4.16 9.49
N VAL A 71 2.96 -5.10 8.62
CA VAL A 71 2.74 -4.87 7.19
C VAL A 71 1.61 -3.87 6.98
N PHE A 72 0.48 -4.02 7.69
CA PHE A 72 -0.65 -3.10 7.55
C PHE A 72 -0.30 -1.68 7.99
N LEU A 73 0.35 -1.52 9.15
CA LEU A 73 0.76 -0.20 9.67
C LEU A 73 1.80 0.48 8.78
N ILE A 74 2.77 -0.26 8.25
CA ILE A 74 3.74 0.30 7.30
C ILE A 74 3.04 0.69 5.98
N ALA A 75 2.14 -0.16 5.46
CA ALA A 75 1.41 0.13 4.22
C ALA A 75 0.54 1.39 4.33
N ILE A 76 -0.17 1.56 5.44
CA ILE A 76 -1.08 2.70 5.63
C ILE A 76 -0.35 4.00 5.97
N THR A 77 0.92 3.95 6.41
CA THR A 77 1.69 5.16 6.76
C THR A 77 2.66 5.61 5.69
N THR A 78 3.27 4.67 4.97
CA THR A 78 4.20 4.99 3.87
C THR A 78 3.50 5.17 2.53
N PHE A 79 2.27 4.65 2.39
CA PHE A 79 1.55 4.63 1.12
C PHE A 79 2.34 3.97 -0.03
N SER A 80 3.37 3.17 0.29
CA SER A 80 4.28 2.58 -0.68
C SER A 80 3.68 1.33 -1.32
N SER A 81 3.87 1.17 -2.64
CA SER A 81 3.47 -0.03 -3.37
C SER A 81 4.48 -1.17 -3.28
N ASP A 82 5.69 -0.88 -2.82
CA ASP A 82 6.86 -1.73 -3.05
C ASP A 82 7.48 -2.17 -1.71
N LEU A 83 6.64 -2.46 -0.72
CA LEU A 83 7.08 -2.94 0.59
C LEU A 83 7.92 -4.22 0.53
N GLN A 84 7.76 -5.01 -0.54
CA GLN A 84 8.56 -6.21 -0.78
C GLN A 84 10.02 -5.89 -1.06
N ALA A 85 10.32 -4.73 -1.65
CA ALA A 85 11.66 -4.36 -2.06
C ALA A 85 12.54 -3.89 -0.88
N LEU A 86 11.95 -3.64 0.29
CA LEU A 86 12.65 -3.18 1.48
C LEU A 86 13.69 -4.22 1.96
N ARG A 87 14.90 -3.76 2.30
CA ARG A 87 16.01 -4.59 2.78
C ARG A 87 16.54 -4.06 4.12
N LEU A 88 17.24 -4.92 4.85
CA LEU A 88 17.84 -4.61 6.17
C LEU A 88 19.34 -4.33 6.11
N GLY A 89 19.93 -4.31 4.92
CA GLY A 89 21.37 -4.18 4.78
C GLY A 89 21.97 -2.88 5.28
N ASP A 90 23.28 -2.92 5.53
CA ASP A 90 24.04 -1.76 5.96
C ASP A 90 23.94 -0.67 4.87
N GLY A 91 23.38 0.48 5.22
CA GLY A 91 23.05 1.56 4.29
C GLY A 91 21.61 1.57 3.75
N ASN A 92 20.85 0.48 3.91
CA ASN A 92 19.45 0.38 3.46
C ASN A 92 18.43 0.73 4.55
N ILE A 93 18.84 0.77 5.81
CA ILE A 93 17.98 1.14 6.94
C ILE A 93 18.69 2.16 7.84
N SER A 94 17.98 3.21 8.25
CA SER A 94 18.44 4.14 9.27
C SER A 94 17.36 4.40 10.32
N VAL A 95 17.68 4.11 11.58
CA VAL A 95 16.75 4.23 12.71
C VAL A 95 16.99 5.56 13.43
N HIS A 96 15.94 6.35 13.56
CA HIS A 96 15.97 7.65 14.25
C HIS A 96 14.89 7.71 15.34
N SER A 97 14.92 8.74 16.19
CA SER A 97 13.86 8.97 17.19
C SER A 97 12.48 9.08 16.54
N ARG A 98 12.36 9.90 15.49
CA ARG A 98 11.11 10.21 14.76
C ARG A 98 10.57 9.09 13.88
N GLY A 99 11.35 8.03 13.61
CA GLY A 99 10.93 6.97 12.69
C GLY A 99 12.10 6.16 12.13
N VAL A 100 11.85 5.39 11.09
CA VAL A 100 12.83 4.56 10.39
C VAL A 100 12.82 4.92 8.92
N TYR A 101 13.97 5.20 8.33
CA TYR A 101 14.11 5.33 6.89
C TYR A 101 14.58 4.03 6.28
N PHE A 102 14.04 3.72 5.11
CA PHE A 102 14.56 2.70 4.23
C PHE A 102 15.00 3.33 2.92
N ILE A 103 16.16 2.90 2.43
CA ILE A 103 16.63 3.21 1.09
C ILE A 103 16.35 1.99 0.21
N ARG A 104 15.86 2.25 -0.99
CA ARG A 104 15.60 1.22 -1.98
C ARG A 104 16.80 1.11 -2.91
N GLU A 105 17.30 -0.10 -3.07
CA GLU A 105 18.32 -0.40 -4.08
C GLU A 105 17.71 -0.71 -5.45
N GLU A 106 16.52 -1.31 -5.47
CA GLU A 106 15.86 -1.75 -6.70
C GLU A 106 14.94 -0.68 -7.29
N LEU A 107 14.98 -0.57 -8.62
CA LEU A 107 14.13 0.34 -9.39
C LEU A 107 12.65 0.08 -9.13
N SER A 108 11.94 1.15 -8.80
CA SER A 108 10.49 1.16 -8.62
C SER A 108 9.74 1.49 -9.89
N LYS A 109 8.46 1.12 -9.95
CA LYS A 109 7.54 1.64 -10.99
C LYS A 109 7.37 3.17 -10.94
N GLN A 110 7.79 3.79 -9.84
CA GLN A 110 7.67 5.22 -9.57
C GLN A 110 9.00 5.96 -9.83
N ASP A 111 10.08 5.22 -10.10
CA ASP A 111 11.39 5.80 -10.39
C ASP A 111 11.40 6.40 -11.78
N ARG A 112 12.18 7.47 -11.94
CA ARG A 112 12.31 8.24 -13.17
C ARG A 112 13.73 8.83 -13.24
N PRO A 113 14.23 9.16 -14.45
CA PRO A 113 15.55 9.77 -14.58
C PRO A 113 15.72 10.98 -13.64
N GLY A 114 16.72 10.93 -12.76
CA GLY A 114 17.01 11.96 -11.75
C GLY A 114 16.25 11.81 -10.41
N HIS A 115 15.37 10.83 -10.28
CA HIS A 115 14.62 10.52 -9.04
C HIS A 115 14.65 9.00 -8.82
N PHE A 116 15.78 8.52 -8.30
CA PHE A 116 16.05 7.13 -7.97
C PHE A 116 16.33 7.00 -6.48
N GLY A 117 16.02 5.84 -5.88
CA GLY A 117 16.36 5.57 -4.48
C GLY A 117 15.51 6.35 -3.47
N ALA A 118 14.23 6.56 -3.78
CA ALA A 118 13.28 7.21 -2.89
C ALA A 118 13.33 6.60 -1.48
N LYS A 119 13.56 7.47 -0.49
CA LYS A 119 13.59 7.07 0.93
C LYS A 119 12.17 6.81 1.40
N ILE A 120 11.90 5.60 1.86
CA ILE A 120 10.62 5.27 2.50
C ILE A 120 10.75 5.60 3.99
N PHE A 121 9.97 6.56 4.46
CA PHE A 121 9.94 6.94 5.87
C PHE A 121 8.78 6.28 6.60
N VAL A 122 9.10 5.42 7.56
CA VAL A 122 8.14 4.83 8.50
C VAL A 122 8.11 5.70 9.76
N PRO A 123 7.04 6.46 10.01
CA PRO A 123 6.98 7.38 11.14
C PRO A 123 6.86 6.61 12.47
N ALA A 124 7.44 7.18 13.53
CA ALA A 124 7.10 6.82 14.89
C ALA A 124 5.77 7.50 15.27
N PHE A 125 4.90 6.78 15.98
CA PHE A 125 3.65 7.35 16.48
C PHE A 125 3.58 7.25 18.00
N ASP A 126 4.09 8.28 18.67
CA ASP A 126 4.21 8.29 20.12
C ASP A 126 2.87 8.46 20.84
N ALA A 127 1.90 9.13 20.21
CA ALA A 127 0.58 9.39 20.76
C ALA A 127 -0.22 8.10 21.02
N GLU A 128 -0.14 7.13 20.11
CA GLU A 128 -0.76 5.81 20.29
C GLU A 128 0.26 4.70 20.06
N LYS A 129 0.97 4.34 21.14
CA LYS A 129 2.01 3.30 21.09
C LYS A 129 1.53 1.97 20.52
N LEU A 130 0.25 1.61 20.68
CA LEU A 130 -0.30 0.36 20.14
C LEU A 130 -0.40 0.38 18.60
N LEU A 131 -0.46 1.55 17.98
CA LEU A 131 -0.53 1.72 16.54
C LEU A 131 0.80 2.21 15.94
N ASP A 132 1.84 2.34 16.76
CA ASP A 132 3.16 2.81 16.33
C ASP A 132 3.82 1.86 15.31
N PRO A 133 3.98 2.29 14.03
CA PRO A 133 4.62 1.47 13.00
C PRO A 133 6.06 1.13 13.35
N LYS A 134 6.81 2.06 13.96
CA LYS A 134 8.19 1.83 14.39
C LYS A 134 8.25 0.77 15.48
N ARG A 135 7.32 0.80 16.45
CA ARG A 135 7.20 -0.22 17.48
C ARG A 135 6.86 -1.59 16.89
N ALA A 136 5.88 -1.66 15.99
CA ALA A 136 5.48 -2.90 15.34
C ALA A 136 6.66 -3.51 14.55
N LEU A 137 7.35 -2.68 13.77
CA LEU A 137 8.56 -3.05 13.04
C LEU A 137 9.66 -3.59 13.99
N THR A 138 9.88 -2.93 15.13
CA THR A 138 10.86 -3.38 16.12
C THR A 138 10.53 -4.78 16.66
N TYR A 139 9.26 -5.05 16.97
CA TYR A 139 8.83 -6.38 17.41
C TYR A 139 8.96 -7.41 16.30
N TYR A 140 8.59 -7.07 15.07
CA TYR A 140 8.73 -7.96 13.93
C TYR A 140 10.18 -8.35 13.66
N LEU A 141 11.11 -7.39 13.70
CA LEU A 141 12.54 -7.65 13.54
C LEU A 141 13.07 -8.60 14.62
N LYS A 142 12.68 -8.37 15.89
CA LYS A 142 13.04 -9.28 16.99
C LYS A 142 12.48 -10.69 16.79
N SER A 143 11.22 -10.81 16.36
CA SER A 143 10.58 -12.12 16.14
C SER A 143 11.11 -12.87 14.91
N THR A 144 11.80 -12.18 14.00
CA THR A 144 12.35 -12.78 12.78
C THR A 144 13.88 -12.88 12.78
N ASP A 145 14.54 -12.46 13.86
CA ASP A 145 15.99 -12.37 13.94
C ASP A 145 16.66 -13.73 13.69
N ASN A 146 16.14 -14.77 14.33
CA ASN A 146 16.66 -16.14 14.24
C ASN A 146 16.51 -16.76 12.84
N PHE A 147 15.62 -16.24 12.00
CA PHE A 147 15.38 -16.78 10.65
C PHE A 147 16.29 -16.17 9.59
N ARG A 148 17.06 -15.13 9.93
CA ARG A 148 17.85 -14.35 8.97
C ARG A 148 19.26 -14.90 8.75
N GLY A 149 19.71 -15.82 9.59
CA GLY A 149 21.02 -16.47 9.48
C GLY A 149 22.18 -15.49 9.41
N GLU A 150 23.27 -15.90 8.77
CA GLU A 150 24.50 -15.11 8.60
C GLU A 150 24.32 -13.94 7.61
N ASN A 151 23.41 -14.06 6.64
CA ASN A 151 23.14 -13.04 5.62
C ASN A 151 22.14 -11.95 6.06
N ARG A 152 22.11 -11.61 7.35
CA ARG A 152 21.23 -10.57 7.91
C ARG A 152 21.34 -9.24 7.16
N GLN A 153 22.58 -8.88 6.78
CA GLN A 153 22.93 -7.64 6.09
C GLN A 153 22.51 -7.59 4.61
N ASP A 154 21.96 -8.66 4.04
CA ASP A 154 21.35 -8.61 2.70
C ASP A 154 19.91 -9.18 2.68
N SER A 155 19.32 -9.32 3.87
CA SER A 155 17.99 -9.90 4.02
C SER A 155 16.89 -8.91 3.61
N LYS A 156 15.92 -9.39 2.84
CA LYS A 156 14.66 -8.68 2.61
C LYS A 156 13.94 -8.44 3.95
N LEU A 157 13.30 -7.29 4.10
CA LEU A 157 12.61 -6.92 5.34
C LEU A 157 11.57 -7.97 5.72
N PHE A 158 10.65 -8.28 4.80
CA PHE A 158 9.58 -9.24 5.06
C PHE A 158 9.94 -10.66 4.60
N LEU A 159 9.80 -11.60 5.53
CA LEU A 159 10.03 -13.03 5.34
C LEU A 159 8.71 -13.80 5.44
N ALA A 160 8.64 -14.98 4.80
CA ALA A 160 7.48 -15.85 4.86
C ALA A 160 7.19 -16.25 6.31
N ILE A 161 5.90 -16.34 6.67
CA ILE A 161 5.48 -16.75 8.02
C ILE A 161 5.76 -18.24 8.24
N SER A 162 5.69 -19.05 7.18
CA SER A 162 5.98 -20.48 7.22
C SER A 162 7.46 -20.76 6.98
N ASN A 163 7.95 -21.86 7.55
CA ASN A 163 9.24 -22.43 7.19
C ASN A 163 9.33 -22.66 5.67
N PRO A 164 10.49 -22.43 5.03
CA PRO A 164 11.79 -22.07 5.63
C PRO A 164 12.01 -20.54 5.77
N HIS A 165 10.96 -19.73 5.91
CA HIS A 165 11.04 -18.27 6.10
C HIS A 165 11.74 -17.50 4.97
N ASN A 166 11.57 -17.97 3.74
CA ASN A 166 12.14 -17.32 2.54
C ASN A 166 11.62 -15.89 2.32
N PRO A 167 12.35 -15.06 1.55
CA PRO A 167 11.84 -13.79 1.06
C PRO A 167 10.49 -13.94 0.33
N ILE A 168 9.60 -12.96 0.51
CA ILE A 168 8.25 -13.00 -0.04
C ILE A 168 8.10 -12.17 -1.32
N SER A 169 6.98 -12.38 -2.02
CA SER A 169 6.55 -11.60 -3.18
C SER A 169 5.59 -10.48 -2.79
N SER A 170 5.39 -9.52 -3.69
CA SER A 170 4.39 -8.44 -3.51
C SER A 170 2.96 -8.99 -3.41
N GLN A 171 2.68 -10.15 -4.03
CA GLN A 171 1.40 -10.84 -3.91
C GLN A 171 1.15 -11.32 -2.48
N THR A 172 2.18 -11.85 -1.81
CA THR A 172 2.07 -12.29 -0.41
C THR A 172 1.76 -11.12 0.53
N ILE A 173 2.46 -9.99 0.36
CA ILE A 173 2.16 -8.75 1.12
C ILE A 173 0.71 -8.32 0.89
N SER A 174 0.28 -8.31 -0.37
CA SER A 174 -1.10 -7.95 -0.73
C SER A 174 -2.11 -8.88 -0.06
N SER A 175 -1.83 -10.18 -0.03
CA SER A 175 -2.65 -11.18 0.64
C SER A 175 -2.76 -10.90 2.14
N TRP A 176 -1.65 -10.63 2.83
CA TRP A 176 -1.67 -10.31 4.26
C TRP A 176 -2.44 -9.03 4.60
N ILE A 177 -2.34 -7.99 3.77
CA ILE A 177 -3.14 -6.76 3.94
C ILE A 177 -4.63 -7.09 3.80
N VAL A 178 -5.00 -7.86 2.77
CA VAL A 178 -6.39 -8.30 2.55
C VAL A 178 -6.89 -9.13 3.72
N SER A 179 -6.10 -10.11 4.20
CA SER A 179 -6.47 -10.95 5.34
C SER A 179 -6.62 -10.14 6.62
N THR A 180 -5.77 -9.14 6.85
CA THR A 180 -5.88 -8.23 8.00
C THR A 180 -7.20 -7.46 7.97
N ILE A 181 -7.58 -6.94 6.79
CA ILE A 181 -8.85 -6.25 6.61
C ILE A 181 -10.02 -7.22 6.82
N GLN A 182 -9.99 -8.40 6.20
CA GLN A 182 -11.06 -9.39 6.29
C GLN A 182 -11.30 -9.89 7.72
N MET A 183 -10.23 -10.06 8.49
CA MET A 183 -10.29 -10.44 9.90
C MET A 183 -11.10 -9.44 10.73
N ALA A 184 -11.01 -8.13 10.43
CA ALA A 184 -11.81 -7.10 11.10
C ALA A 184 -13.32 -7.20 10.81
N TYR A 185 -13.73 -7.99 9.80
CA TYR A 185 -15.12 -8.21 9.41
C TYR A 185 -15.58 -9.65 9.62
N ASN A 186 -14.87 -10.44 10.42
CA ASN A 186 -15.17 -11.86 10.65
C ASN A 186 -15.32 -12.62 9.31
N ASP A 187 -14.42 -12.36 8.36
CA ASP A 187 -14.39 -12.96 7.03
C ASP A 187 -15.65 -12.78 6.17
N LYS A 188 -16.55 -11.84 6.54
CA LYS A 188 -17.60 -11.40 5.63
C LYS A 188 -16.95 -10.83 4.38
N LYS A 189 -17.22 -11.45 3.21
CA LYS A 189 -16.66 -11.06 1.90
C LYS A 189 -16.98 -9.60 1.58
N LYS A 190 -16.12 -8.69 2.00
CA LYS A 190 -15.98 -7.36 1.40
C LYS A 190 -15.11 -7.49 0.16
N SER A 191 -15.40 -6.74 -0.89
CA SER A 191 -14.51 -6.67 -2.05
C SER A 191 -13.28 -5.86 -1.65
N VAL A 192 -12.28 -6.54 -1.07
CA VAL A 192 -11.05 -5.91 -0.60
C VAL A 192 -9.95 -6.10 -1.63
N LYS A 193 -9.30 -5.01 -2.00
CA LYS A 193 -8.08 -5.04 -2.81
C LYS A 193 -6.96 -4.37 -2.01
N ALA A 194 -5.78 -4.97 -1.93
CA ALA A 194 -4.67 -4.44 -1.13
C ALA A 194 -4.29 -3.00 -1.49
N HIS A 195 -4.37 -2.62 -2.78
CA HIS A 195 -4.10 -1.24 -3.22
C HIS A 195 -5.09 -0.21 -2.68
N SER A 196 -6.27 -0.62 -2.17
CA SER A 196 -7.20 0.31 -1.52
C SER A 196 -6.63 0.90 -0.23
N THR A 197 -5.73 0.21 0.46
CA THR A 197 -5.02 0.72 1.65
C THR A 197 -4.19 1.96 1.29
N ARG A 198 -3.50 1.93 0.13
CA ARG A 198 -2.78 3.08 -0.43
C ARG A 198 -3.72 4.23 -0.78
N ALA A 199 -4.94 3.92 -1.23
CA ALA A 199 -5.93 4.94 -1.59
C ALA A 199 -6.53 5.66 -0.37
N ILE A 200 -6.73 4.97 0.75
CA ILE A 200 -7.32 5.57 1.96
C ILE A 200 -6.30 6.38 2.76
N GLY A 201 -5.09 5.84 2.91
CA GLY A 201 -4.11 6.36 3.86
C GLY A 201 -3.89 7.88 3.77
N PRO A 202 -3.60 8.44 2.58
CA PRO A 202 -3.39 9.88 2.39
C PRO A 202 -4.62 10.71 2.79
N SER A 203 -5.81 10.28 2.39
CA SER A 203 -7.06 10.99 2.65
C SER A 203 -7.42 10.98 4.14
N TRP A 204 -7.18 9.85 4.81
CA TRP A 204 -7.37 9.73 6.25
C TRP A 204 -6.34 10.53 7.04
N ALA A 205 -5.07 10.52 6.63
CA ALA A 205 -4.03 11.34 7.23
C ALA A 205 -4.38 12.84 7.15
N LEU A 206 -4.85 13.30 5.98
CA LEU A 206 -5.30 14.68 5.80
C LEU A 206 -6.51 15.00 6.69
N TYR A 207 -7.50 14.09 6.75
CA TYR A 207 -8.67 14.24 7.63
C TYR A 207 -8.29 14.33 9.11
N LYS A 208 -7.22 13.65 9.54
CA LYS A 208 -6.66 13.70 10.89
C LYS A 208 -5.68 14.88 11.10
N GLY A 209 -5.55 15.80 10.14
CA GLY A 209 -4.77 17.02 10.28
C GLY A 209 -3.30 16.90 9.90
N ALA A 210 -2.87 15.81 9.23
CA ALA A 210 -1.52 15.75 8.67
C ALA A 210 -1.37 16.76 7.53
N SER A 211 -0.23 17.45 7.49
CA SER A 211 0.05 18.43 6.43
C SER A 211 0.20 17.75 5.07
N MET A 212 -0.23 18.43 4.00
CA MET A 212 -0.06 17.98 2.62
C MET A 212 1.40 17.64 2.32
N LYS A 213 2.33 18.47 2.81
CA LYS A 213 3.77 18.27 2.71
C LYS A 213 4.22 16.93 3.28
N ASN A 214 3.81 16.60 4.50
CA ASN A 214 4.19 15.33 5.15
C ASN A 214 3.63 14.12 4.39
N ILE A 215 2.41 14.23 3.86
CA ILE A 215 1.78 13.17 3.08
C ILE A 215 2.52 12.95 1.75
N MET A 216 2.88 14.03 1.05
CA MET A 216 3.65 13.94 -0.18
C MET A 216 5.04 13.36 0.05
N GLU A 217 5.73 13.79 1.10
CA GLU A 217 7.04 13.25 1.48
C GLU A 217 6.96 11.76 1.81
N ALA A 218 5.95 11.33 2.57
CA ALA A 218 5.77 9.91 2.90
C ALA A 218 5.44 9.05 1.66
N ALA A 219 4.62 9.57 0.75
CA ALA A 219 4.19 8.87 -0.46
C ALA A 219 5.20 8.92 -1.62
N ASP A 220 6.29 9.69 -1.47
CA ASP A 220 7.24 10.06 -2.52
C ASP A 220 6.55 10.68 -3.76
N TRP A 221 5.63 11.62 -3.54
CA TRP A 221 4.93 12.32 -4.62
C TRP A 221 5.50 13.69 -4.92
N SER A 222 5.62 13.99 -6.20
CA SER A 222 6.19 15.26 -6.68
C SER A 222 5.16 16.36 -6.97
N ARG A 223 3.87 16.02 -6.98
CA ARG A 223 2.79 16.98 -7.27
C ARG A 223 1.67 16.80 -6.27
N GLU A 224 1.28 17.89 -5.60
CA GLU A 224 0.12 17.94 -4.70
C GLU A 224 -1.17 17.58 -5.43
N SER A 225 -1.27 17.92 -6.72
CA SER A 225 -2.38 17.54 -7.58
C SER A 225 -2.61 16.02 -7.63
N THR A 226 -1.61 15.21 -7.29
CA THR A 226 -1.74 13.75 -7.18
C THR A 226 -2.73 13.38 -6.08
N ILE A 227 -2.67 14.06 -4.93
CA ILE A 227 -3.55 13.82 -3.78
C ILE A 227 -4.98 14.21 -4.14
N THR A 228 -5.18 15.43 -4.63
CA THR A 228 -6.51 15.92 -5.00
C THR A 228 -7.15 15.11 -6.14
N LYS A 229 -6.36 14.75 -7.18
CA LYS A 229 -6.88 14.05 -8.37
C LYS A 229 -7.10 12.55 -8.15
N PHE A 230 -6.33 11.89 -7.30
CA PHE A 230 -6.39 10.42 -7.18
C PHE A 230 -6.87 9.92 -5.81
N TYR A 231 -6.70 10.69 -4.74
CA TYR A 231 -6.94 10.24 -3.36
C TYR A 231 -8.08 10.99 -2.67
N LEU A 232 -8.29 12.28 -2.98
CA LEU A 232 -9.39 13.12 -2.42
C LEU A 232 -10.59 13.25 -3.36
N ARG A 233 -10.81 12.32 -4.30
CA ARG A 233 -11.91 12.39 -5.29
C ARG A 233 -13.32 12.52 -4.71
N HIS A 234 -13.48 12.30 -3.41
CA HIS A 234 -14.74 12.36 -2.66
C HIS A 234 -14.88 13.63 -1.81
N ILE A 235 -13.83 14.46 -1.72
CA ILE A 235 -13.88 15.74 -1.03
C ILE A 235 -14.32 16.78 -2.06
N ASP A 236 -15.43 17.45 -1.79
CA ASP A 236 -15.96 18.52 -2.63
C ASP A 236 -14.85 19.56 -2.89
N PRO A 237 -14.56 19.94 -4.15
CA PRO A 237 -13.51 20.92 -4.46
C PRO A 237 -13.63 22.24 -3.68
N HIS A 238 -14.80 22.59 -3.18
CA HIS A 238 -15.02 23.77 -2.32
C HIS A 238 -14.45 23.66 -0.90
N VAL A 239 -14.09 22.46 -0.43
CA VAL A 239 -13.51 22.22 0.90
C VAL A 239 -11.97 22.38 0.89
N LEU A 240 -11.33 22.29 -0.28
CA LEU A 240 -9.87 22.35 -0.42
C LEU A 240 -9.32 23.76 -0.62
N SER A 241 -10.18 24.79 -0.64
CA SER A 241 -9.81 26.18 -0.90
C SER A 241 -9.90 27.09 0.34
N LYS A 242 -9.73 26.54 1.55
CA LYS A 242 -9.68 27.32 2.79
C LYS A 242 -8.39 27.05 3.55
#